data_AF-A0A8H4QTA0-F1
#
_entry.id   AF-A0A8H4QTA0-F1
#
_cell.length_a   1.000
_cell.length_b   1.000
_cell.length_c   1.000
_cell.angle_alpha   90.00
_cell.angle_beta   90.00
_cell.angle_gamma   90.00
#
_symmetry.space_group_name_H-M   'P 1'
#
loop_
_entity.id
_entity.type
_entity.pdbx_description
1 polymer ?
#
loop_
_entity_poly.entity_id
_entity_poly.type
_entity_poly.pdbx_seq_one_letter_code
_entity_poly.pdbx_strand_id
1 'polypeptide(L)'
;MASTHTKKSAYSTNYDRMSGNCTLHVAVQMVSIISPTITPDSYILDNACGPGIVTEQIKLLHPDTKIMATDLSLDMIHETKVRMKTNGWSNVETDVLDVRSLSTLEDGSFSHVVTNMGLPVPGDPTSGLKSIKEMFRVLKKGGVAVMSTWADAFYKTARAVRPHEEPQTLMALGPEILRGSWLMRQMEEGGFENNVEVRPSATFTSASSLEELVDNMMLAKGMFFGGYTDEELVEAKGILGEELKRLRTFEVDGDGGVRIGMKAWIGIGWKKGDEGENKKSTTSFRTSRAFATSSTRYVTLPEPNQGPRTSIPPVHPERAEGGPQGTNEAIFKATQEAAARPRKLRGITETYTAYGVTEVLYKECARQADYTIPQATDNDAELPKTEDGEDLGVGEGWWHTELGLKPTFSTWSQVTMLHMYLLSARFRCFPKEVERTWQQHLTDHFFYDAENKMAVNHGMHARGTRNKYLKDMFIQWRGLLAAYDEGLARNDAVLAGAVWRNVFKGNEEVDIKKLAQIVSYMRRTLAGMDSVDDQKFMTGQMIFGGPKDEAPLVALKSKMMDLPFDKAPGKPMPPKK
;
A
#
# COMPACT_ATOMS: atom_id res chain seq x y z
N MET A 1 1.81 22.60 55.14
CA MET A 1 2.06 22.19 53.75
C MET A 1 1.41 20.82 53.58
N ALA A 2 0.49 20.65 52.64
CA ALA A 2 -0.14 19.35 52.37
C ALA A 2 0.46 18.77 51.08
N SER A 3 0.91 17.52 51.11
CA SER A 3 1.41 16.84 49.90
C SER A 3 0.23 16.42 49.04
N THR A 4 -0.09 17.20 48.02
CA THR A 4 -0.96 16.74 46.92
C THR A 4 -0.18 15.75 46.07
N HIS A 5 -0.14 14.48 46.51
CA HIS A 5 0.23 13.37 45.65
C HIS A 5 -0.81 13.29 44.52
N THR A 6 -0.48 13.83 43.36
CA THR A 6 -1.18 13.51 42.11
C THR A 6 -1.11 12.00 41.93
N LYS A 7 -2.27 11.34 41.94
CA LYS A 7 -2.36 9.93 41.53
C LYS A 7 -1.98 9.88 40.05
N LYS A 8 -0.80 9.32 39.72
CA LYS A 8 -0.46 8.97 38.34
C LYS A 8 -1.62 8.20 37.73
N SER A 9 -2.02 8.56 36.53
CA SER A 9 -3.00 7.79 35.77
C SER A 9 -2.45 6.39 35.49
N ALA A 10 -3.20 5.36 35.87
CA ALA A 10 -2.84 3.97 35.55
C ALA A 10 -2.74 3.71 34.04
N TYR A 11 -3.31 4.61 33.22
CA TYR A 11 -3.29 4.55 31.76
C TYR A 11 -1.90 4.86 31.16
N SER A 12 -1.23 5.94 31.60
CA SER A 12 0.06 6.34 31.00
C SER A 12 1.18 5.36 31.35
N THR A 13 1.30 4.99 32.64
CA THR A 13 2.32 4.06 33.13
C THR A 13 2.18 2.63 32.56
N ASN A 14 1.02 2.27 31.97
CA ASN A 14 0.81 0.96 31.31
C ASN A 14 0.55 1.05 29.80
N TYR A 15 0.74 2.20 29.15
CA TYR A 15 0.36 2.41 27.74
C TYR A 15 1.00 1.41 26.76
N ASP A 16 2.31 1.17 26.90
CA ASP A 16 3.08 0.26 26.04
C ASP A 16 2.57 -1.20 26.19
N ARG A 17 2.21 -1.59 27.43
CA ARG A 17 1.60 -2.89 27.77
C ARG A 17 0.16 -3.03 27.27
N MET A 18 -0.66 -1.99 27.44
CA MET A 18 -2.07 -1.93 27.02
C MET A 18 -2.22 -1.99 25.50
N SER A 19 -1.32 -1.32 24.77
CA SER A 19 -1.27 -1.39 23.30
C SER A 19 -0.68 -2.73 22.81
N GLY A 20 0.16 -3.39 23.60
CA GLY A 20 0.85 -4.62 23.18
C GLY A 20 1.73 -4.36 21.96
N ASN A 21 2.46 -3.24 21.98
CA ASN A 21 3.31 -2.73 20.89
C ASN A 21 2.60 -2.35 19.57
N CYS A 22 1.26 -2.40 19.48
CA CYS A 22 0.56 -2.15 18.21
C CYS A 22 0.77 -0.73 17.64
N THR A 23 0.99 0.26 18.50
CA THR A 23 1.32 1.65 18.14
C THR A 23 2.80 1.84 17.79
N LEU A 24 3.70 1.07 18.43
CA LEU A 24 5.13 1.03 18.14
C LEU A 24 5.39 0.48 16.72
N HIS A 25 4.73 -0.62 16.33
CA HIS A 25 4.85 -1.16 14.97
C HIS A 25 4.43 -0.17 13.88
N VAL A 26 3.47 0.73 14.18
CA VAL A 26 3.05 1.80 13.27
C VAL A 26 4.06 2.95 13.29
N ALA A 27 4.61 3.34 14.44
CA ALA A 27 5.67 4.35 14.53
C ALA A 27 6.92 3.94 13.71
N VAL A 28 7.36 2.69 13.81
CA VAL A 28 8.47 2.15 13.00
C VAL A 28 8.17 2.30 11.50
N GLN A 29 6.96 1.94 11.06
CA GLN A 29 6.54 2.11 9.66
C GLN A 29 6.55 3.60 9.25
N MET A 30 5.93 4.48 10.05
CA MET A 30 5.87 5.94 9.79
C MET A 30 7.24 6.58 9.63
N VAL A 31 8.21 6.22 10.49
CA VAL A 31 9.59 6.74 10.41
C VAL A 31 10.34 6.13 9.21
N SER A 32 10.13 4.84 8.91
CA SER A 32 10.82 4.16 7.79
C SER A 32 10.42 4.66 6.39
N ILE A 33 9.26 5.30 6.25
CA ILE A 33 8.73 5.82 4.97
C ILE A 33 8.73 7.35 4.88
N ILE A 34 9.35 8.03 5.84
CA ILE A 34 9.35 9.50 5.87
C ILE A 34 10.22 10.07 4.74
N SER A 35 9.63 10.99 3.96
CA SER A 35 10.27 11.67 2.84
C SER A 35 9.87 13.15 2.87
N PRO A 36 10.78 14.14 2.81
CA PRO A 36 12.24 13.98 2.81
C PRO A 36 12.74 13.19 4.03
N THR A 37 13.94 12.62 3.91
CA THR A 37 14.56 11.83 4.98
C THR A 37 15.03 12.73 6.12
N ILE A 38 14.96 12.22 7.35
CA ILE A 38 15.43 12.95 8.54
C ILE A 38 16.95 13.18 8.47
N THR A 39 17.36 14.43 8.70
CA THR A 39 18.75 14.91 8.71
C THR A 39 19.16 15.44 10.09
N PRO A 40 20.46 15.71 10.35
CA PRO A 40 20.89 16.43 11.56
C PRO A 40 20.25 17.81 11.71
N ASP A 41 20.06 18.54 10.60
CA ASP A 41 19.40 19.87 10.58
C ASP A 41 17.88 19.80 10.75
N SER A 42 17.31 18.60 10.84
CA SER A 42 15.86 18.42 11.02
C SER A 42 15.44 18.81 12.44
N TYR A 43 14.43 19.67 12.52
CA TYR A 43 13.65 19.90 13.73
C TYR A 43 12.28 19.25 13.57
N ILE A 44 11.93 18.33 14.47
CA ILE A 44 10.75 17.47 14.36
C ILE A 44 9.78 17.79 15.50
N LEU A 45 8.48 17.80 15.19
CA LEU A 45 7.41 17.78 16.18
C LEU A 45 6.82 16.36 16.27
N ASP A 46 6.96 15.72 17.44
CA ASP A 46 6.24 14.50 17.82
C ASP A 46 4.96 14.91 18.55
N ASN A 47 3.82 14.83 17.86
CA ASN A 47 2.55 15.45 18.21
C ASN A 47 1.53 14.40 18.69
N ALA A 48 0.96 14.58 19.87
CA ALA A 48 0.40 13.48 20.68
C ALA A 48 1.43 12.35 20.86
N CYS A 49 2.62 12.72 21.37
CA CYS A 49 3.74 11.80 21.53
C CYS A 49 3.47 10.63 22.49
N GLY A 50 2.42 10.71 23.32
CA GLY A 50 2.14 9.76 24.39
C GLY A 50 3.35 9.64 25.33
N PRO A 51 3.78 8.43 25.71
CA PRO A 51 4.99 8.23 26.51
C PRO A 51 6.29 8.31 25.66
N GLY A 52 6.26 8.92 24.48
CA GLY A 52 7.45 9.22 23.66
C GLY A 52 7.85 8.13 22.67
N ILE A 53 6.89 7.36 22.14
CA ILE A 53 7.16 6.20 21.26
C ILE A 53 7.79 6.61 19.93
N VAL A 54 7.27 7.64 19.27
CA VAL A 54 7.83 8.15 18.01
C VAL A 54 9.18 8.80 18.26
N THR A 55 9.29 9.65 19.29
CA THR A 55 10.55 10.21 19.80
C THR A 55 11.63 9.13 19.96
N GLU A 56 11.31 8.00 20.61
CA GLU A 56 12.25 6.89 20.81
C GLU A 56 12.69 6.24 19.49
N GLN A 57 11.76 5.97 18.56
CA GLN A 57 12.12 5.39 17.24
C GLN A 57 12.94 6.35 16.38
N ILE A 58 12.67 7.65 16.42
CA ILE A 58 13.49 8.66 15.75
C ILE A 58 14.89 8.69 16.38
N LYS A 59 15.01 8.68 17.72
CA LYS A 59 16.31 8.71 18.40
C LYS A 59 17.18 7.46 18.20
N LEU A 60 16.57 6.30 17.97
CA LEU A 60 17.30 5.07 17.64
C LEU A 60 17.95 5.11 16.25
N LEU A 61 17.42 5.90 15.32
CA LEU A 61 17.92 6.04 13.94
C LEU A 61 18.69 7.35 13.70
N HIS A 62 18.31 8.41 14.42
CA HIS A 62 18.78 9.78 14.27
C HIS A 62 18.98 10.43 15.67
N PRO A 63 20.01 10.03 16.44
CA PRO A 63 20.16 10.44 17.84
C PRO A 63 20.31 11.97 18.02
N ASP A 64 21.00 12.63 17.09
CA ASP A 64 21.35 14.05 17.18
C ASP A 64 20.22 15.01 16.77
N THR A 65 19.25 14.55 15.98
CA THR A 65 18.12 15.34 15.45
C THR A 65 17.30 15.98 16.57
N LYS A 66 16.96 17.28 16.45
CA LYS A 66 16.16 17.98 17.47
C LYS A 66 14.68 17.57 17.40
N ILE A 67 14.10 17.24 18.55
CA ILE A 67 12.67 16.91 18.67
C ILE A 67 11.99 17.84 19.69
N MET A 68 10.77 18.28 19.38
CA MET A 68 9.78 18.79 20.33
C MET A 68 8.70 17.72 20.47
N ALA A 69 8.42 17.24 21.68
CA ALA A 69 7.44 16.18 21.94
C ALA A 69 6.27 16.73 22.76
N THR A 70 5.07 16.76 22.18
CA THR A 70 3.89 17.41 22.77
C THR A 70 2.70 16.49 22.89
N ASP A 71 1.98 16.59 24.01
CA ASP A 71 0.79 15.79 24.31
C ASP A 71 -0.16 16.59 25.21
N LEU A 72 -1.47 16.35 25.10
CA LEU A 72 -2.48 17.01 25.93
C LEU A 72 -2.42 16.54 27.39
N SER A 73 -1.86 15.35 27.65
CA SER A 73 -1.73 14.77 28.97
C SER A 73 -0.39 15.10 29.63
N LEU A 74 -0.46 15.85 30.74
CA LEU A 74 0.68 16.11 31.63
C LEU A 74 1.35 14.81 32.11
N ASP A 75 0.57 13.74 32.32
CA ASP A 75 1.07 12.42 32.72
C ASP A 75 1.83 11.72 31.58
N MET A 76 1.45 11.92 30.32
CA MET A 76 2.21 11.41 29.16
C MET A 76 3.53 12.15 28.99
N ILE A 77 3.50 13.49 29.12
CA ILE A 77 4.72 14.32 29.14
C ILE A 77 5.64 13.96 30.33
N HIS A 78 5.09 13.51 31.46
CA HIS A 78 5.89 13.00 32.57
C HIS A 78 6.63 11.69 32.22
N GLU A 79 5.95 10.69 31.63
CA GLU A 79 6.64 9.45 31.23
C GLU A 79 7.63 9.69 30.08
N THR A 80 7.33 10.58 29.13
CA THR A 80 8.29 11.03 28.10
C THR A 80 9.55 11.65 28.73
N LYS A 81 9.41 12.49 29.76
CA LYS A 81 10.55 13.04 30.53
C LYS A 81 11.35 11.97 31.27
N VAL A 82 10.71 10.90 31.75
CA VAL A 82 11.40 9.74 32.34
C VAL A 82 12.18 8.98 31.26
N ARG A 83 11.61 8.76 30.08
CA ARG A 83 12.26 8.11 28.93
C ARG A 83 13.46 8.90 28.42
N MET A 84 13.32 10.23 28.28
CA MET A 84 14.43 11.16 27.97
C MET A 84 15.58 11.04 28.98
N LYS A 85 15.26 11.07 30.29
CA LYS A 85 16.28 10.97 31.35
C LYS A 85 16.99 9.62 31.36
N THR A 86 16.25 8.54 31.09
CA THR A 86 16.79 7.16 31.07
C THR A 86 17.74 6.95 29.89
N ASN A 87 17.41 7.50 28.72
CA ASN A 87 18.22 7.39 27.50
C ASN A 87 19.24 8.53 27.30
N GLY A 88 19.27 9.53 28.20
CA GLY A 88 20.24 10.63 28.16
C GLY A 88 19.99 11.70 27.09
N TRP A 89 18.78 11.79 26.52
CA TRP A 89 18.48 12.72 25.42
C TRP A 89 18.42 14.18 25.88
N SER A 90 19.46 14.96 25.58
CA SER A 90 19.55 16.41 25.86
C SER A 90 18.94 17.30 24.76
N ASN A 91 18.61 16.71 23.62
CA ASN A 91 18.10 17.34 22.39
C ASN A 91 16.64 16.91 22.10
N VAL A 92 15.83 16.83 23.17
CA VAL A 92 14.38 16.68 23.15
C VAL A 92 13.79 17.73 24.07
N GLU A 93 12.88 18.55 23.54
CA GLU A 93 12.05 19.49 24.28
C GLU A 93 10.62 18.93 24.42
N THR A 94 9.84 19.42 25.39
CA THR A 94 8.50 18.90 25.67
C THR A 94 7.54 20.00 26.13
N ASP A 95 6.29 19.98 25.65
CA ASP A 95 5.24 20.90 26.10
C ASP A 95 3.87 20.20 26.18
N VAL A 96 2.92 20.76 26.94
CA VAL A 96 1.57 20.21 27.13
C VAL A 96 0.58 20.93 26.22
N LEU A 97 0.35 20.39 25.02
CA LEU A 97 -0.45 21.02 23.96
C LEU A 97 -1.56 20.11 23.42
N ASP A 98 -2.67 20.73 23.04
CA ASP A 98 -3.75 20.07 22.31
C ASP A 98 -3.39 20.00 20.82
N VAL A 99 -3.48 18.81 20.21
CA VAL A 99 -3.24 18.61 18.77
C VAL A 99 -4.10 19.54 17.88
N ARG A 100 -5.25 20.00 18.39
CA ARG A 100 -6.19 20.92 17.72
C ARG A 100 -5.81 22.40 17.87
N SER A 101 -4.83 22.75 18.70
CA SER A 101 -4.36 24.12 18.94
C SER A 101 -2.91 24.13 19.46
N LEU A 102 -1.97 24.09 18.53
CA LEU A 102 -0.52 24.20 18.77
C LEU A 102 -0.09 25.67 18.88
N SER A 103 -0.90 26.50 19.53
CA SER A 103 -0.85 27.96 19.44
C SER A 103 0.37 28.62 20.10
N THR A 104 1.17 27.87 20.87
CA THR A 104 2.48 28.28 21.39
C THR A 104 3.63 28.05 20.40
N LEU A 105 3.41 27.26 19.34
CA LEU A 105 4.43 26.91 18.35
C LEU A 105 4.32 27.83 17.12
N GLU A 106 5.46 28.39 16.69
CA GLU A 106 5.52 29.34 15.57
C GLU A 106 5.25 28.66 14.22
N ASP A 107 4.58 29.38 13.31
CA ASP A 107 4.34 28.98 11.93
C ASP A 107 5.65 28.64 11.21
N GLY A 108 5.70 27.49 10.52
CA GLY A 108 6.91 27.10 9.79
C GLY A 108 8.13 26.80 10.67
N SER A 109 7.94 26.32 11.92
CA SER A 109 9.02 25.87 12.80
C SER A 109 9.67 24.54 12.36
N PHE A 110 8.86 23.55 11.98
CA PHE A 110 9.29 22.15 11.92
C PHE A 110 9.55 21.65 10.50
N SER A 111 10.62 20.88 10.32
CA SER A 111 10.91 20.16 9.06
C SER A 111 9.99 18.94 8.86
N HIS A 112 9.63 18.28 9.96
CA HIS A 112 8.80 17.09 9.99
C HIS A 112 7.78 17.23 11.15
N VAL A 113 6.54 16.80 10.95
CA VAL A 113 5.52 16.71 12.02
C VAL A 113 4.92 15.31 12.01
N VAL A 114 5.00 14.60 13.12
CA VAL A 114 4.59 13.19 13.22
C VAL A 114 3.48 13.04 14.27
N THR A 115 2.33 12.48 13.91
CA THR A 115 1.18 12.26 14.82
C THR A 115 0.74 10.79 14.80
N ASN A 116 1.29 9.95 15.68
CA ASN A 116 0.98 8.52 15.71
C ASN A 116 -0.25 8.24 16.60
N MET A 117 -1.36 7.83 16.00
CA MET A 117 -2.63 7.49 16.67
C MET A 117 -3.28 8.62 17.50
N GLY A 118 -2.86 9.87 17.31
CA GLY A 118 -3.46 11.05 17.93
C GLY A 118 -4.75 11.56 17.27
N LEU A 119 -5.24 10.92 16.19
CA LEU A 119 -6.35 11.42 15.36
C LEU A 119 -7.42 10.36 15.05
N PRO A 120 -8.71 10.76 14.98
CA PRO A 120 -9.28 12.00 15.53
C PRO A 120 -9.25 11.99 17.08
N VAL A 121 -9.35 13.16 17.69
CA VAL A 121 -9.51 13.29 19.15
C VAL A 121 -10.88 12.73 19.55
N PRO A 122 -10.94 11.79 20.53
CA PRO A 122 -12.18 11.19 21.00
C PRO A 122 -13.25 12.23 21.38
N GLY A 123 -14.48 12.02 20.90
CA GLY A 123 -15.63 12.92 21.15
C GLY A 123 -15.66 14.23 20.36
N ASP A 124 -14.63 14.59 19.58
CA ASP A 124 -14.64 15.79 18.71
C ASP A 124 -14.56 15.40 17.22
N PRO A 125 -15.70 15.34 16.49
CA PRO A 125 -15.72 14.98 15.07
C PRO A 125 -15.06 16.03 14.16
N THR A 126 -14.75 17.22 14.67
CA THR A 126 -14.03 18.28 13.92
C THR A 126 -12.52 18.25 14.16
N SER A 127 -12.04 17.39 15.07
CA SER A 127 -10.65 17.36 15.51
C SER A 127 -9.66 16.98 14.42
N GLY A 128 -10.01 16.07 13.49
CA GLY A 128 -9.15 15.67 12.37
C GLY A 128 -8.70 16.89 11.56
N LEU A 129 -9.67 17.58 10.95
CA LEU A 129 -9.43 18.80 10.18
C LEU A 129 -8.75 19.93 10.99
N LYS A 130 -9.11 20.14 12.26
CA LYS A 130 -8.46 21.14 13.13
C LYS A 130 -6.97 20.83 13.31
N SER A 131 -6.66 19.59 13.69
CA SER A 131 -5.29 19.20 14.04
C SER A 131 -4.39 19.15 12.82
N ILE A 132 -4.91 18.73 11.68
CA ILE A 132 -4.16 18.72 10.42
C ILE A 132 -3.87 20.15 9.94
N LYS A 133 -4.78 21.11 10.17
CA LYS A 133 -4.50 22.54 9.92
C LYS A 133 -3.38 23.08 10.81
N GLU A 134 -3.33 22.67 12.08
CA GLU A 134 -2.23 23.04 12.97
C GLU A 134 -0.91 22.36 12.58
N MET A 135 -0.92 21.06 12.24
CA MET A 135 0.23 20.37 11.66
C MET A 135 0.73 21.10 10.40
N PHE A 136 -0.17 21.47 9.48
CA PHE A 136 0.16 22.23 8.28
C PHE A 136 0.73 23.61 8.61
N ARG A 137 0.17 24.32 9.60
CA ARG A 137 0.63 25.66 10.03
C ARG A 137 2.08 25.61 10.52
N VAL A 138 2.38 24.77 11.50
CA VAL A 138 3.71 24.69 12.16
C VAL A 138 4.79 24.03 11.29
N LEU A 139 4.41 23.29 10.25
CA LEU A 139 5.32 22.67 9.29
C LEU A 139 5.95 23.71 8.34
N LYS A 140 7.22 23.53 7.99
CA LYS A 140 7.97 24.33 7.01
C LYS A 140 7.47 24.08 5.59
N LYS A 141 7.68 25.07 4.72
CA LYS A 141 7.60 24.86 3.26
C LYS A 141 8.70 23.88 2.85
N GLY A 142 8.37 22.89 2.04
CA GLY A 142 9.22 21.71 1.75
C GLY A 142 9.22 20.62 2.84
N GLY A 143 8.50 20.82 3.96
CA GLY A 143 8.39 19.84 5.03
C GLY A 143 7.30 18.78 4.81
N VAL A 144 7.36 17.71 5.60
CA VAL A 144 6.38 16.60 5.58
C VAL A 144 5.65 16.42 6.91
N ALA A 145 4.35 16.16 6.84
CA ALA A 145 3.52 15.64 7.92
C ALA A 145 3.28 14.14 7.73
N VAL A 146 3.44 13.34 8.78
CA VAL A 146 3.09 11.91 8.80
C VAL A 146 2.13 11.65 9.96
N MET A 147 1.01 10.98 9.73
CA MET A 147 0.00 10.74 10.76
C MET A 147 -0.67 9.38 10.60
N SER A 148 -1.16 8.79 11.70
CA SER A 148 -1.81 7.47 11.66
C SER A 148 -3.16 7.43 12.38
N THR A 149 -4.06 6.57 11.87
CA THR A 149 -5.41 6.34 12.43
C THR A 149 -5.79 4.86 12.38
N TRP A 150 -6.76 4.44 13.20
CA TRP A 150 -7.21 3.06 13.30
C TRP A 150 -8.19 2.63 12.20
N ALA A 151 -8.21 1.32 11.93
CA ALA A 151 -9.40 0.60 11.42
C ALA A 151 -9.97 -0.30 12.53
N ASP A 152 -11.29 -0.53 12.53
CA ASP A 152 -12.02 -1.05 13.71
C ASP A 152 -11.72 -2.51 14.08
N ALA A 153 -11.74 -2.75 15.39
CA ALA A 153 -11.69 -4.06 16.04
C ALA A 153 -12.59 -4.16 17.30
N PHE A 154 -13.16 -3.07 17.81
CA PHE A 154 -13.74 -2.99 19.17
C PHE A 154 -15.26 -2.81 19.21
N TYR A 155 -15.89 -2.28 18.15
CA TYR A 155 -17.33 -1.94 18.17
C TYR A 155 -18.24 -3.14 18.50
N LYS A 156 -17.83 -4.35 18.08
CA LYS A 156 -18.59 -5.60 18.30
C LYS A 156 -18.74 -5.99 19.77
N THR A 157 -17.68 -5.88 20.57
CA THR A 157 -17.70 -6.34 21.97
C THR A 157 -18.66 -5.50 22.81
N ALA A 158 -18.66 -4.18 22.65
CA ALA A 158 -19.61 -3.31 23.34
C ALA A 158 -21.07 -3.56 22.89
N ARG A 159 -21.29 -3.81 21.60
CA ARG A 159 -22.59 -4.23 21.06
C ARG A 159 -23.06 -5.60 21.54
N ALA A 160 -22.17 -6.46 22.03
CA ALA A 160 -22.53 -7.76 22.58
C ALA A 160 -23.04 -7.67 24.03
N VAL A 161 -22.45 -6.77 24.84
CA VAL A 161 -22.90 -6.51 26.23
C VAL A 161 -24.23 -5.74 26.24
N ARG A 162 -24.34 -4.67 25.43
CA ARG A 162 -25.58 -3.86 25.31
C ARG A 162 -26.16 -3.91 23.90
N PRO A 163 -26.89 -4.98 23.52
CA PRO A 163 -27.37 -5.20 22.14
C PRO A 163 -28.47 -4.22 21.67
N HIS A 164 -29.04 -3.41 22.57
CA HIS A 164 -30.11 -2.45 22.27
C HIS A 164 -29.71 -0.98 22.49
N GLU A 165 -28.47 -0.70 22.90
CA GLU A 165 -27.93 0.67 23.03
C GLU A 165 -26.88 0.96 21.96
N GLU A 166 -26.64 2.24 21.66
CA GLU A 166 -25.41 2.62 20.96
C GLU A 166 -24.22 2.59 21.94
N PRO A 167 -23.09 1.95 21.58
CA PRO A 167 -21.92 1.86 22.44
C PRO A 167 -21.41 3.22 22.93
N GLN A 168 -21.40 3.42 24.24
CA GLN A 168 -20.81 4.59 24.91
C GLN A 168 -19.27 4.49 24.96
N THR A 169 -18.65 4.36 23.80
CA THR A 169 -17.20 4.35 23.59
C THR A 169 -16.75 5.70 23.02
N LEU A 170 -15.80 6.34 23.70
CA LEU A 170 -15.13 7.56 23.22
C LEU A 170 -14.36 7.30 21.90
N MET A 171 -13.99 6.04 21.67
CA MET A 171 -13.33 5.53 20.46
C MET A 171 -14.32 5.02 19.39
N ALA A 172 -15.63 5.26 19.51
CA ALA A 172 -16.58 4.98 18.42
C ALA A 172 -16.37 5.95 17.26
N LEU A 173 -15.55 5.54 16.29
CA LEU A 173 -15.36 6.25 15.03
C LEU A 173 -16.37 5.71 14.01
N GLY A 174 -17.04 6.60 13.29
CA GLY A 174 -18.03 6.21 12.27
C GLY A 174 -17.40 5.36 11.16
N PRO A 175 -18.17 4.47 10.50
CA PRO A 175 -17.67 3.58 9.42
C PRO A 175 -17.02 4.30 8.23
N GLU A 176 -17.16 5.62 8.13
CA GLU A 176 -16.46 6.52 7.21
C GLU A 176 -15.07 6.95 7.71
N ILE A 177 -14.91 7.27 9.00
CA ILE A 177 -13.64 7.74 9.62
C ILE A 177 -12.58 6.65 9.54
N LEU A 178 -12.97 5.39 9.73
CA LEU A 178 -12.13 4.19 9.74
C LEU A 178 -11.54 3.83 8.36
N ARG A 179 -11.70 4.69 7.35
CA ARG A 179 -11.23 4.52 5.96
C ARG A 179 -10.10 5.48 5.67
N GLY A 180 -9.08 5.01 4.94
CA GLY A 180 -8.00 5.88 4.44
C GLY A 180 -8.51 7.04 3.57
N SER A 181 -9.68 6.90 2.94
CA SER A 181 -10.34 8.00 2.20
C SER A 181 -10.88 9.13 3.07
N TRP A 182 -11.15 8.90 4.36
CA TRP A 182 -11.45 9.99 5.29
C TRP A 182 -10.17 10.72 5.68
N LEU A 183 -9.11 9.97 6.04
CA LEU A 183 -7.81 10.56 6.38
C LEU A 183 -7.26 11.42 5.22
N MET A 184 -7.28 10.88 4.00
CA MET A 184 -6.92 11.58 2.77
C MET A 184 -7.69 12.90 2.63
N ARG A 185 -9.03 12.86 2.74
CA ARG A 185 -9.87 14.05 2.67
C ARG A 185 -9.56 15.08 3.77
N GLN A 186 -9.30 14.64 5.00
CA GLN A 186 -8.94 15.57 6.08
C GLN A 186 -7.55 16.21 5.85
N MET A 187 -6.64 15.53 5.15
CA MET A 187 -5.34 16.08 4.73
C MET A 187 -5.48 17.07 3.56
N GLU A 188 -6.27 16.72 2.54
CA GLU A 188 -6.65 17.62 1.44
C GLU A 188 -7.26 18.94 1.97
N GLU A 189 -8.35 18.84 2.76
CA GLU A 189 -9.06 19.99 3.36
C GLU A 189 -8.24 20.72 4.45
N GLY A 190 -7.21 20.06 4.98
CA GLY A 190 -6.31 20.57 6.01
C GLY A 190 -5.21 21.49 5.50
N GLY A 191 -5.03 21.59 4.17
CA GLY A 191 -4.05 22.48 3.53
C GLY A 191 -2.98 21.77 2.71
N PHE A 192 -2.89 20.44 2.77
CA PHE A 192 -1.95 19.68 1.95
C PHE A 192 -2.41 19.52 0.49
N GLU A 193 -3.67 19.86 0.18
CA GLU A 193 -4.24 19.75 -1.16
C GLU A 193 -4.02 18.34 -1.75
N ASN A 194 -3.64 18.25 -3.03
CA ASN A 194 -3.33 17.00 -3.71
C ASN A 194 -1.95 16.40 -3.32
N ASN A 195 -1.15 17.08 -2.49
CA ASN A 195 0.16 16.60 -2.03
C ASN A 195 -0.01 15.64 -0.84
N VAL A 196 -0.77 14.55 -1.04
CA VAL A 196 -1.08 13.58 0.01
C VAL A 196 -0.99 12.14 -0.49
N GLU A 197 -0.46 11.25 0.35
CA GLU A 197 -0.53 9.80 0.18
C GLU A 197 -1.21 9.18 1.41
N VAL A 198 -2.06 8.16 1.24
CA VAL A 198 -2.57 7.36 2.37
C VAL A 198 -2.39 5.87 2.10
N ARG A 199 -1.55 5.24 2.92
CA ARG A 199 -1.16 3.83 2.82
C ARG A 199 -1.85 3.01 3.91
N PRO A 200 -2.23 1.74 3.64
CA PRO A 200 -2.57 0.81 4.72
C PRO A 200 -1.31 0.47 5.52
N SER A 201 -1.42 0.44 6.85
CA SER A 201 -0.37 -0.06 7.74
C SER A 201 -0.86 -1.30 8.47
N ALA A 202 -0.08 -2.38 8.43
CA ALA A 202 -0.41 -3.62 9.13
C ALA A 202 0.28 -3.60 10.50
N THR A 203 -0.45 -3.97 11.55
CA THR A 203 0.09 -4.06 12.92
C THR A 203 -0.55 -5.25 13.63
N PHE A 204 -0.16 -5.48 14.88
CA PHE A 204 -0.77 -6.46 15.78
C PHE A 204 -0.57 -6.02 17.23
N THR A 205 -1.45 -6.49 18.11
CA THR A 205 -1.27 -6.47 19.57
C THR A 205 -1.01 -7.90 20.07
N SER A 206 -0.29 -8.07 21.18
CA SER A 206 0.15 -9.39 21.67
C SER A 206 0.42 -9.43 23.17
N ALA A 207 0.24 -10.60 23.80
CA ALA A 207 0.56 -10.86 25.21
C ALA A 207 0.92 -12.34 25.45
N SER A 208 1.43 -12.69 26.63
CA SER A 208 1.87 -14.07 26.96
C SER A 208 0.73 -15.07 27.20
N SER A 209 -0.52 -14.62 27.25
CA SER A 209 -1.71 -15.47 27.23
C SER A 209 -2.94 -14.67 26.80
N LEU A 210 -4.05 -15.34 26.45
CA LEU A 210 -5.32 -14.64 26.20
C LEU A 210 -5.83 -13.88 27.43
N GLU A 211 -5.64 -14.43 28.63
CA GLU A 211 -6.02 -13.75 29.87
C GLU A 211 -5.23 -12.46 30.04
N GLU A 212 -3.91 -12.50 29.80
CA GLU A 212 -3.07 -11.31 29.87
C GLU A 212 -3.42 -10.30 28.76
N LEU A 213 -3.73 -10.74 27.53
CA LEU A 213 -4.14 -9.83 26.46
C LEU A 213 -5.47 -9.14 26.80
N VAL A 214 -6.44 -9.90 27.31
CA VAL A 214 -7.74 -9.36 27.75
C VAL A 214 -7.56 -8.38 28.91
N ASP A 215 -6.71 -8.67 29.91
CA ASP A 215 -6.42 -7.73 30.99
C ASP A 215 -5.69 -6.47 30.49
N ASN A 216 -4.71 -6.62 29.60
CA ASN A 216 -3.97 -5.51 28.99
C ASN A 216 -4.93 -4.60 28.20
N MET A 217 -5.87 -5.17 27.43
CA MET A 217 -6.90 -4.43 26.71
C MET A 217 -7.94 -3.79 27.65
N MET A 218 -8.28 -4.44 28.77
CA MET A 218 -9.21 -3.88 29.77
C MET A 218 -8.62 -2.74 30.61
N LEU A 219 -7.31 -2.46 30.54
CA LEU A 219 -6.75 -1.18 31.03
C LEU A 219 -7.33 0.01 30.26
N ALA A 220 -7.74 -0.18 29.00
CA ALA A 220 -8.41 0.83 28.19
C ALA A 220 -9.92 0.99 28.50
N LYS A 221 -10.49 0.27 29.49
CA LYS A 221 -11.95 0.13 29.65
C LYS A 221 -12.72 1.46 29.69
N GLY A 222 -12.15 2.50 30.29
CA GLY A 222 -12.77 3.83 30.36
C GLY A 222 -12.95 4.54 29.00
N MET A 223 -12.28 4.10 27.94
CA MET A 223 -12.45 4.62 26.59
C MET A 223 -13.49 3.83 25.76
N PHE A 224 -13.74 2.57 26.12
CA PHE A 224 -14.58 1.64 25.35
C PHE A 224 -15.93 1.29 26.01
N PHE A 225 -16.03 1.47 27.33
CA PHE A 225 -17.19 1.06 28.15
C PHE A 225 -17.60 2.19 29.10
N GLY A 226 -17.82 3.40 28.56
CA GLY A 226 -18.29 4.55 29.33
C GLY A 226 -19.68 4.29 29.90
N GLY A 227 -19.89 4.58 31.19
CA GLY A 227 -21.19 4.39 31.84
C GLY A 227 -21.61 2.93 32.05
N TYR A 228 -20.66 1.98 32.02
CA TYR A 228 -20.88 0.58 32.39
C TYR A 228 -20.63 0.38 33.91
N THR A 229 -21.39 -0.49 34.56
CA THR A 229 -21.14 -0.88 35.97
C THR A 229 -19.97 -1.85 36.09
N ASP A 230 -19.44 -2.07 37.30
CA ASP A 230 -18.34 -3.03 37.48
C ASP A 230 -18.78 -4.48 37.17
N GLU A 231 -20.07 -4.84 37.34
CA GLU A 231 -20.64 -6.12 36.91
C GLU A 231 -20.63 -6.24 35.37
N GLU A 232 -21.11 -5.21 34.65
CA GLU A 232 -21.08 -5.18 33.18
C GLU A 232 -19.63 -5.20 32.65
N LEU A 233 -18.67 -4.63 33.38
CA LEU A 233 -17.24 -4.68 33.01
C LEU A 233 -16.62 -6.06 33.24
N VAL A 234 -17.10 -6.84 34.21
CA VAL A 234 -16.72 -8.25 34.38
C VAL A 234 -17.31 -9.11 33.26
N GLU A 235 -18.57 -8.90 32.90
CA GLU A 235 -19.19 -9.56 31.74
C GLU A 235 -18.47 -9.18 30.43
N ALA A 236 -18.18 -7.90 30.22
CA ALA A 236 -17.40 -7.41 29.08
C ALA A 236 -16.01 -8.06 28.98
N LYS A 237 -15.31 -8.28 30.12
CA LYS A 237 -14.02 -9.01 30.14
C LYS A 237 -14.19 -10.44 29.59
N GLY A 238 -15.23 -11.15 30.04
CA GLY A 238 -15.52 -12.52 29.59
C GLY A 238 -15.90 -12.59 28.11
N ILE A 239 -16.80 -11.71 27.65
CA ILE A 239 -17.24 -11.63 26.26
C ILE A 239 -16.08 -11.22 25.34
N LEU A 240 -15.23 -10.28 25.76
CA LEU A 240 -14.04 -9.87 25.00
C LEU A 240 -13.16 -11.08 24.68
N GLY A 241 -12.83 -11.93 25.65
CA GLY A 241 -12.01 -13.13 25.43
C GLY A 241 -12.55 -14.06 24.34
N GLU A 242 -13.88 -14.27 24.28
CA GLU A 242 -14.51 -15.11 23.25
C GLU A 242 -14.66 -14.40 21.89
N GLU A 243 -14.93 -13.09 21.85
CA GLU A 243 -14.96 -12.33 20.60
C GLU A 243 -13.58 -12.20 19.96
N LEU A 244 -12.52 -12.04 20.76
CA LEU A 244 -11.14 -12.04 20.26
C LEU A 244 -10.80 -13.39 19.61
N LYS A 245 -11.12 -14.53 20.23
CA LYS A 245 -10.96 -15.88 19.62
C LYS A 245 -11.68 -16.05 18.28
N ARG A 246 -12.75 -15.29 18.03
CA ARG A 246 -13.55 -15.34 16.79
C ARG A 246 -12.98 -14.49 15.67
N LEU A 247 -11.97 -13.66 15.93
CA LEU A 247 -11.29 -12.87 14.90
C LEU A 247 -10.44 -13.78 14.00
N ARG A 248 -10.52 -13.57 12.68
CA ARG A 248 -9.68 -14.28 11.70
C ARG A 248 -8.18 -13.96 11.81
N THR A 249 -7.85 -12.93 12.59
CA THR A 249 -6.50 -12.46 12.87
C THR A 249 -6.03 -12.81 14.28
N PHE A 250 -6.81 -13.59 15.06
CA PHE A 250 -6.39 -14.12 16.35
C PHE A 250 -5.51 -15.36 16.16
N GLU A 251 -4.43 -15.41 16.94
CA GLU A 251 -3.39 -16.42 16.84
C GLU A 251 -2.97 -16.88 18.24
N VAL A 252 -2.54 -18.13 18.35
CA VAL A 252 -1.84 -18.66 19.53
C VAL A 252 -0.49 -19.21 19.05
N ASP A 253 0.59 -18.85 19.74
CA ASP A 253 1.94 -19.31 19.41
C ASP A 253 2.25 -20.71 19.99
N GLY A 254 3.53 -21.10 20.00
CA GLY A 254 3.97 -22.41 20.47
C GLY A 254 3.96 -22.56 21.99
N ASP A 255 4.07 -21.46 22.73
CA ASP A 255 4.29 -21.41 24.17
C ASP A 255 3.03 -20.98 24.95
N GLY A 256 1.98 -20.58 24.23
CA GLY A 256 0.67 -20.19 24.78
C GLY A 256 0.38 -18.69 24.72
N GLY A 257 1.34 -17.90 24.22
CA GLY A 257 1.15 -16.50 23.91
C GLY A 257 0.17 -16.30 22.77
N VAL A 258 -0.39 -15.10 22.69
CA VAL A 258 -1.43 -14.74 21.73
C VAL A 258 -1.11 -13.44 21.03
N ARG A 259 -1.62 -13.30 19.81
CA ARG A 259 -1.59 -12.03 19.07
C ARG A 259 -2.81 -11.86 18.20
N ILE A 260 -3.12 -10.59 17.91
CA ILE A 260 -4.28 -10.18 17.11
C ILE A 260 -3.81 -9.20 16.06
N GLY A 261 -3.89 -9.62 14.80
CA GLY A 261 -3.63 -8.76 13.65
C GLY A 261 -4.65 -7.63 13.54
N MET A 262 -4.15 -6.41 13.39
CA MET A 262 -4.89 -5.15 13.32
C MET A 262 -4.48 -4.36 12.07
N LYS A 263 -5.29 -3.38 11.67
CA LYS A 263 -4.99 -2.47 10.57
C LYS A 263 -5.07 -1.01 11.02
N ALA A 264 -4.14 -0.22 10.51
CA ALA A 264 -4.11 1.22 10.58
C ALA A 264 -4.07 1.83 9.16
N TRP A 265 -4.19 3.14 9.09
CA TRP A 265 -3.84 3.95 7.93
C TRP A 265 -2.70 4.89 8.31
N ILE A 266 -1.71 5.07 7.44
CA ILE A 266 -0.71 6.13 7.55
C ILE A 266 -0.96 7.13 6.43
N GLY A 267 -1.17 8.39 6.77
CA GLY A 267 -1.22 9.52 5.85
C GLY A 267 0.12 10.27 5.84
N ILE A 268 0.59 10.64 4.66
CA ILE A 268 1.80 11.44 4.42
C ILE A 268 1.38 12.67 3.61
N GLY A 269 1.81 13.87 3.99
CA GLY A 269 1.43 15.11 3.32
C GLY A 269 2.57 16.13 3.24
N TRP A 270 2.76 16.75 2.08
CA TRP A 270 3.90 17.64 1.81
C TRP A 270 3.47 19.09 1.61
N LYS A 271 3.98 20.00 2.44
CA LYS A 271 3.69 21.44 2.34
C LYS A 271 4.57 22.07 1.26
N LYS A 272 3.95 22.63 0.22
CA LYS A 272 4.63 23.19 -0.97
C LYS A 272 5.64 24.29 -0.63
N GLY A 273 6.63 24.44 -1.52
CA GLY A 273 7.56 25.57 -1.54
C GLY A 273 6.88 26.88 -1.97
N ASP A 274 7.62 27.98 -1.90
CA ASP A 274 7.25 29.21 -2.63
C ASP A 274 7.76 29.10 -4.07
N GLU A 275 6.91 28.59 -4.96
CA GLU A 275 7.01 28.92 -6.38
C GLU A 275 6.53 30.37 -6.56
N GLY A 276 7.36 31.22 -7.18
CA GLY A 276 7.20 32.67 -7.14
C GLY A 276 5.90 33.19 -7.77
N GLU A 277 5.32 34.23 -7.17
CA GLU A 277 4.02 34.79 -7.60
C GLU A 277 3.96 35.10 -9.10
N ASN A 278 3.07 34.43 -9.84
CA ASN A 278 2.64 34.93 -11.15
C ASN A 278 1.16 34.65 -11.46
N LYS A 279 0.35 35.68 -11.16
CA LYS A 279 -0.94 36.03 -11.78
C LYS A 279 -1.95 34.91 -12.09
N LYS A 280 -3.03 34.92 -11.30
CA LYS A 280 -4.34 34.33 -11.60
C LYS A 280 -4.74 34.47 -13.07
N SER A 281 -5.07 33.36 -13.71
CA SER A 281 -5.84 33.31 -14.96
C SER A 281 -7.07 32.41 -14.76
N THR A 282 -8.23 32.84 -15.26
CA THR A 282 -9.50 32.11 -15.11
C THR A 282 -9.94 31.50 -16.43
N THR A 283 -10.10 30.17 -16.50
CA THR A 283 -10.90 29.50 -17.56
C THR A 283 -11.47 28.16 -17.08
N SER A 284 -12.44 27.60 -17.82
CA SER A 284 -13.23 26.39 -17.46
C SER A 284 -12.67 25.10 -18.11
N PHE A 285 -13.28 23.91 -17.94
CA PHE A 285 -12.91 22.58 -18.52
C PHE A 285 -14.19 21.80 -18.89
N ARG A 286 -14.38 20.92 -19.89
CA ARG A 286 -13.61 20.14 -20.92
C ARG A 286 -12.51 19.20 -20.47
N THR A 287 -12.90 18.21 -19.69
CA THR A 287 -12.29 16.87 -19.78
C THR A 287 -13.02 16.01 -20.81
N SER A 288 -12.34 15.63 -21.89
CA SER A 288 -12.65 14.44 -22.69
C SER A 288 -11.34 13.86 -23.23
N ARG A 289 -10.50 13.34 -22.32
CA ARG A 289 -9.25 12.64 -22.65
C ARG A 289 -9.56 11.17 -22.91
N ALA A 290 -9.11 10.65 -24.06
CA ALA A 290 -9.29 9.26 -24.45
C ALA A 290 -8.12 8.38 -23.97
N PHE A 291 -8.40 7.10 -23.72
CA PHE A 291 -7.44 6.12 -23.22
C PHE A 291 -7.85 4.73 -23.72
N ALA A 292 -7.14 4.21 -24.72
CA ALA A 292 -7.55 3.01 -25.43
C ALA A 292 -7.03 1.73 -24.74
N THR A 293 -7.82 1.14 -23.85
CA THR A 293 -7.54 -0.21 -23.30
C THR A 293 -7.90 -1.31 -24.31
N SER A 294 -7.26 -1.28 -25.48
CA SER A 294 -7.58 -2.01 -26.73
C SER A 294 -8.93 -1.64 -27.37
N SER A 295 -9.11 -1.95 -28.66
CA SER A 295 -10.29 -1.55 -29.42
C SER A 295 -11.48 -2.50 -29.19
N THR A 296 -12.58 -1.94 -28.67
CA THR A 296 -13.79 -2.69 -28.28
C THR A 296 -14.55 -3.25 -29.49
N ARG A 297 -14.16 -4.42 -30.02
CA ARG A 297 -14.98 -5.22 -30.96
C ARG A 297 -16.12 -5.99 -30.27
N TYR A 298 -16.80 -5.33 -29.31
CA TYR A 298 -18.04 -5.79 -28.70
C TYR A 298 -19.08 -4.66 -28.69
N VAL A 299 -20.00 -4.73 -29.67
CA VAL A 299 -21.29 -4.03 -29.82
C VAL A 299 -21.42 -2.63 -29.21
N THR A 300 -21.41 -1.62 -30.08
CA THR A 300 -21.59 -0.20 -29.75
C THR A 300 -22.97 0.13 -29.19
N LEU A 301 -23.02 1.03 -28.19
CA LEU A 301 -24.19 1.83 -27.83
C LEU A 301 -23.76 3.32 -27.64
N PRO A 302 -24.63 4.33 -27.83
CA PRO A 302 -24.21 5.72 -27.99
C PRO A 302 -24.16 6.56 -26.69
N GLU A 303 -23.23 7.52 -26.61
CA GLU A 303 -23.16 8.61 -25.61
C GLU A 303 -23.10 10.00 -26.29
N PRO A 304 -23.51 11.10 -25.61
CA PRO A 304 -23.16 12.47 -26.05
C PRO A 304 -22.68 13.47 -24.96
N ASN A 305 -21.45 14.01 -25.16
CA ASN A 305 -21.04 15.44 -25.09
C ASN A 305 -20.70 16.25 -23.77
N GLN A 306 -19.42 16.69 -23.68
CA GLN A 306 -18.87 18.09 -23.61
C GLN A 306 -18.71 18.97 -22.32
N GLY A 307 -17.86 20.04 -22.43
CA GLY A 307 -17.50 21.14 -21.47
C GLY A 307 -16.52 22.21 -22.09
N PRO A 308 -15.82 23.15 -21.38
CA PRO A 308 -14.90 24.14 -22.03
C PRO A 308 -13.55 24.64 -21.37
N ARG A 309 -12.40 23.92 -21.53
CA ARG A 309 -10.93 24.34 -21.60
C ARG A 309 -9.74 24.11 -20.57
N THR A 310 -9.12 25.12 -19.88
CA THR A 310 -7.64 25.32 -19.57
C THR A 310 -7.30 25.98 -18.17
N SER A 311 -6.08 26.21 -17.58
CA SER A 311 -4.60 26.20 -17.96
C SER A 311 -3.56 26.53 -16.79
N ILE A 312 -2.35 25.88 -16.71
CA ILE A 312 -0.90 26.39 -16.73
C ILE A 312 -0.33 27.40 -15.67
N PRO A 313 0.98 27.43 -15.17
CA PRO A 313 2.26 26.60 -15.33
C PRO A 313 3.06 26.13 -14.03
N PRO A 314 4.24 25.42 -14.13
CA PRO A 314 5.11 24.93 -13.02
C PRO A 314 6.64 25.32 -13.02
N VAL A 315 7.45 24.86 -12.03
CA VAL A 315 8.95 24.93 -11.98
C VAL A 315 9.65 23.62 -11.48
N HIS A 316 10.82 23.25 -12.04
CA HIS A 316 11.62 22.05 -11.72
C HIS A 316 12.78 22.26 -10.69
N PRO A 317 13.24 21.17 -10.03
CA PRO A 317 14.67 20.93 -9.78
C PRO A 317 15.16 19.50 -10.16
N GLU A 318 16.47 19.25 -10.05
CA GLU A 318 17.20 18.12 -10.68
C GLU A 318 17.40 16.83 -9.83
N ARG A 319 18.04 15.83 -10.46
CA ARG A 319 18.24 14.44 -10.04
C ARG A 319 19.53 14.22 -9.22
N ALA A 320 19.53 13.22 -8.35
CA ALA A 320 20.75 12.60 -7.80
C ALA A 320 20.69 11.07 -7.98
N GLU A 321 21.84 10.41 -8.18
CA GLU A 321 21.90 9.00 -8.58
C GLU A 321 22.59 8.10 -7.53
N GLY A 322 21.98 6.95 -7.23
CA GLY A 322 22.52 5.95 -6.31
C GLY A 322 21.57 4.77 -6.12
N GLY A 323 22.00 3.55 -6.48
CA GLY A 323 21.16 2.34 -6.42
C GLY A 323 21.18 1.64 -5.05
N PRO A 324 20.05 1.09 -4.56
CA PRO A 324 19.98 0.44 -3.25
C PRO A 324 20.47 -1.02 -3.29
N GLN A 325 21.34 -1.40 -2.35
CA GLN A 325 21.80 -2.80 -2.18
C GLN A 325 21.50 -3.42 -0.80
N GLY A 326 21.13 -2.62 0.22
CA GLY A 326 21.04 -3.11 1.61
C GLY A 326 19.73 -3.80 2.04
N THR A 327 18.62 -3.58 1.33
CA THR A 327 17.27 -4.00 1.81
C THR A 327 16.97 -5.49 1.69
N ASN A 328 17.57 -6.18 0.71
CA ASN A 328 17.21 -7.57 0.36
C ASN A 328 17.72 -8.60 1.39
N GLU A 329 18.79 -8.29 2.12
CA GLU A 329 19.44 -9.24 3.04
C GLU A 329 18.71 -9.36 4.39
N ALA A 330 18.05 -8.29 4.85
CA ALA A 330 17.24 -8.30 6.07
C ALA A 330 15.98 -9.17 5.90
N ILE A 331 15.30 -9.05 4.76
CA ILE A 331 14.11 -9.85 4.41
C ILE A 331 14.48 -11.35 4.35
N PHE A 332 15.64 -11.68 3.76
CA PHE A 332 16.12 -13.06 3.60
C PHE A 332 16.26 -13.82 4.94
N LYS A 333 16.81 -13.18 5.99
CA LYS A 333 16.90 -13.79 7.32
C LYS A 333 15.52 -14.08 7.91
N ALA A 334 14.62 -13.09 7.86
CA ALA A 334 13.26 -13.22 8.38
C ALA A 334 12.49 -14.39 7.74
N THR A 335 12.65 -14.66 6.44
CA THR A 335 11.97 -15.80 5.80
C THR A 335 12.54 -17.15 6.22
N GLN A 336 13.86 -17.31 6.40
CA GLN A 336 14.43 -18.57 6.89
C GLN A 336 13.92 -18.91 8.30
N GLU A 337 13.87 -17.92 9.19
CA GLU A 337 13.37 -18.05 10.55
C GLU A 337 11.85 -18.32 10.64
N ALA A 338 11.09 -18.02 9.58
CA ALA A 338 9.68 -18.38 9.46
C ALA A 338 9.48 -19.82 8.96
N ALA A 339 10.24 -20.26 7.95
CA ALA A 339 10.10 -21.58 7.34
C ALA A 339 10.36 -22.75 8.33
N ALA A 340 11.28 -22.55 9.28
CA ALA A 340 11.69 -23.54 10.27
C ALA A 340 10.66 -23.80 11.40
N ARG A 341 9.54 -23.07 11.46
CA ARG A 341 8.60 -23.11 12.61
C ARG A 341 7.63 -24.30 12.54
N PRO A 342 7.22 -24.89 13.69
CA PRO A 342 6.37 -26.07 13.73
C PRO A 342 4.97 -25.80 13.16
N ARG A 343 4.37 -26.86 12.60
CA ARG A 343 3.23 -26.87 11.65
C ARG A 343 1.96 -26.11 12.08
N LYS A 344 1.82 -25.72 13.35
CA LYS A 344 0.67 -24.91 13.84
C LYS A 344 0.84 -23.39 13.68
N LEU A 345 2.06 -22.85 13.66
CA LEU A 345 2.29 -21.39 13.59
C LEU A 345 2.21 -20.80 12.16
N ARG A 346 2.13 -21.64 11.12
CA ARG A 346 2.29 -21.18 9.73
C ARG A 346 1.23 -20.16 9.32
N GLY A 347 -0.05 -20.46 9.51
CA GLY A 347 -1.17 -19.83 8.79
C GLY A 347 -1.37 -18.30 8.92
N ILE A 348 -0.65 -17.59 9.80
CA ILE A 348 -0.72 -16.12 9.89
C ILE A 348 0.66 -15.45 9.72
N THR A 349 1.75 -16.12 10.11
CA THR A 349 3.09 -15.72 9.63
C THR A 349 3.12 -15.74 8.09
N GLU A 350 2.44 -16.73 7.50
CA GLU A 350 2.28 -16.95 6.07
C GLU A 350 1.46 -15.86 5.36
N THR A 351 0.48 -15.21 6.00
CA THR A 351 -0.33 -14.15 5.36
C THR A 351 0.33 -12.77 5.44
N TYR A 352 0.98 -12.46 6.56
CA TYR A 352 1.80 -11.24 6.67
C TYR A 352 3.06 -11.33 5.78
N THR A 353 3.67 -12.53 5.68
CA THR A 353 4.73 -12.80 4.69
C THR A 353 4.17 -12.72 3.27
N ALA A 354 2.97 -13.27 3.00
CA ALA A 354 2.34 -13.18 1.68
C ALA A 354 2.22 -11.74 1.21
N TYR A 355 1.72 -10.80 2.02
CA TYR A 355 1.53 -9.42 1.57
C TYR A 355 2.84 -8.76 1.12
N GLY A 356 3.89 -8.80 1.94
CA GLY A 356 5.19 -8.20 1.60
C GLY A 356 5.92 -8.95 0.47
N VAL A 357 5.88 -10.29 0.45
CA VAL A 357 6.52 -11.08 -0.61
C VAL A 357 5.79 -10.92 -1.95
N THR A 358 4.45 -10.90 -1.96
CA THR A 358 3.68 -10.59 -3.17
C THR A 358 3.89 -9.15 -3.62
N GLU A 359 4.25 -8.20 -2.74
CA GLU A 359 4.63 -6.84 -3.15
C GLU A 359 5.97 -6.83 -3.91
N VAL A 360 6.97 -7.60 -3.44
CA VAL A 360 8.27 -7.77 -4.11
C VAL A 360 8.09 -8.47 -5.47
N LEU A 361 7.36 -9.60 -5.48
CA LEU A 361 7.06 -10.34 -6.70
C LEU A 361 6.23 -9.49 -7.69
N TYR A 362 5.28 -8.69 -7.19
CA TYR A 362 4.51 -7.76 -8.01
C TYR A 362 5.38 -6.68 -8.65
N LYS A 363 6.27 -6.04 -7.89
CA LYS A 363 7.21 -5.03 -8.41
C LYS A 363 8.09 -5.62 -9.51
N GLU A 364 8.53 -6.86 -9.37
CA GLU A 364 9.29 -7.57 -10.40
C GLU A 364 8.44 -7.94 -11.64
N CYS A 365 7.11 -8.14 -11.52
CA CYS A 365 6.21 -8.18 -12.68
C CYS A 365 6.07 -6.81 -13.37
N ALA A 366 5.87 -5.75 -12.59
CA ALA A 366 5.62 -4.39 -13.10
C ALA A 366 6.83 -3.81 -13.83
N ARG A 367 8.04 -4.09 -13.32
CA ARG A 367 9.34 -3.65 -13.87
C ARG A 367 9.59 -4.09 -15.32
N GLN A 368 8.92 -5.15 -15.79
CA GLN A 368 9.21 -5.75 -17.11
C GLN A 368 8.87 -4.83 -18.29
N ALA A 369 7.87 -3.98 -18.16
CA ALA A 369 7.48 -2.98 -19.15
C ALA A 369 7.10 -1.66 -18.45
N ASP A 370 7.88 -1.29 -17.43
CA ASP A 370 7.68 -0.03 -16.73
C ASP A 370 8.16 1.16 -17.57
N TYR A 371 7.50 2.29 -17.38
CA TYR A 371 7.66 3.49 -18.20
C TYR A 371 7.40 4.74 -17.36
N THR A 372 8.09 5.81 -17.72
CA THR A 372 7.81 7.16 -17.22
C THR A 372 7.19 7.99 -18.33
N ILE A 373 6.40 9.01 -17.97
CA ILE A 373 6.02 10.07 -18.90
C ILE A 373 6.63 11.35 -18.32
N PRO A 374 7.83 11.78 -18.76
CA PRO A 374 8.49 12.96 -18.21
C PRO A 374 7.64 14.24 -18.30
N GLN A 375 6.76 14.31 -19.29
CA GLN A 375 5.81 15.41 -19.47
C GLN A 375 4.68 15.42 -18.43
N ALA A 376 4.42 14.32 -17.70
CA ALA A 376 3.28 14.22 -16.78
C ALA A 376 3.51 14.87 -15.41
N THR A 377 4.74 15.32 -15.10
CA THR A 377 4.99 16.21 -13.95
C THR A 377 4.67 17.67 -14.23
N ASP A 378 4.47 18.00 -15.51
CA ASP A 378 4.00 19.29 -16.00
C ASP A 378 2.50 19.12 -16.33
N ASN A 379 1.63 20.01 -15.85
CA ASN A 379 0.17 19.87 -16.09
C ASN A 379 -0.23 20.26 -17.52
N ASP A 380 0.74 20.81 -18.26
CA ASP A 380 0.54 21.85 -19.27
C ASP A 380 1.32 21.53 -20.55
N ALA A 381 2.40 20.76 -20.43
CA ALA A 381 2.94 19.96 -21.51
C ALA A 381 1.87 19.01 -22.08
N GLU A 382 1.71 19.02 -23.42
CA GLU A 382 0.88 18.02 -24.08
C GLU A 382 1.59 16.66 -24.02
N LEU A 383 0.98 15.69 -23.32
CA LEU A 383 1.52 14.35 -23.20
C LEU A 383 1.69 13.74 -24.60
N PRO A 384 2.87 13.21 -24.97
CA PRO A 384 3.08 12.61 -26.28
C PRO A 384 2.04 11.50 -26.53
N LYS A 385 1.57 11.37 -27.78
CA LYS A 385 0.50 10.43 -28.13
C LYS A 385 0.95 9.40 -29.17
N THR A 386 0.40 8.19 -29.08
CA THR A 386 0.39 7.24 -30.20
C THR A 386 -0.62 7.67 -31.27
N GLU A 387 -0.56 7.08 -32.48
CA GLU A 387 -1.62 7.27 -33.48
C GLU A 387 -3.03 6.91 -32.96
N ASP A 388 -3.12 5.98 -32.02
CA ASP A 388 -4.36 5.54 -31.35
C ASP A 388 -4.83 6.48 -30.22
N GLY A 389 -4.05 7.52 -29.89
CA GLY A 389 -4.34 8.49 -28.82
C GLY A 389 -4.00 8.03 -27.40
N GLU A 390 -3.30 6.91 -27.22
CA GLU A 390 -2.72 6.52 -25.92
C GLU A 390 -1.57 7.46 -25.55
N ASP A 391 -1.40 7.79 -24.27
CA ASP A 391 -0.21 8.54 -23.83
C ASP A 391 1.04 7.66 -23.95
N LEU A 392 2.07 8.23 -24.56
CA LEU A 392 3.34 7.62 -24.91
C LEU A 392 4.45 8.19 -24.02
N GLY A 393 5.08 7.31 -23.25
CA GLY A 393 6.19 7.66 -22.37
C GLY A 393 7.56 7.30 -22.93
N VAL A 394 8.49 7.08 -22.01
CA VAL A 394 9.81 6.48 -22.24
C VAL A 394 9.89 5.22 -21.37
N GLY A 395 10.24 4.10 -21.99
CA GLY A 395 10.42 2.80 -21.34
C GLY A 395 11.59 2.05 -21.97
N GLU A 396 12.28 1.24 -21.17
CA GLU A 396 13.54 0.58 -21.55
C GLU A 396 13.41 -0.95 -21.54
N GLY A 397 14.49 -1.65 -21.92
CA GLY A 397 14.54 -3.10 -21.90
C GLY A 397 13.71 -3.78 -22.99
N TRP A 398 13.73 -5.11 -22.97
CA TRP A 398 13.37 -5.95 -24.12
C TRP A 398 12.00 -5.64 -24.74
N TRP A 399 10.98 -5.47 -23.91
CA TRP A 399 9.59 -5.26 -24.33
C TRP A 399 9.38 -3.94 -25.09
N HIS A 400 10.21 -2.93 -24.82
CA HIS A 400 10.16 -1.64 -25.51
C HIS A 400 11.21 -1.53 -26.62
N THR A 401 12.47 -1.86 -26.36
CA THR A 401 13.59 -1.57 -27.28
C THR A 401 13.84 -2.65 -28.32
N GLU A 402 13.65 -3.94 -27.99
CA GLU A 402 13.88 -5.07 -28.89
C GLU A 402 12.59 -5.62 -29.51
N LEU A 403 11.46 -5.47 -28.83
CA LEU A 403 10.14 -5.92 -29.29
C LEU A 403 9.32 -4.80 -29.93
N GLY A 404 9.63 -3.53 -29.61
CA GLY A 404 8.98 -2.36 -30.21
C GLY A 404 7.59 -2.04 -29.66
N LEU A 405 7.18 -2.60 -28.51
CA LEU A 405 5.90 -2.19 -27.90
C LEU A 405 6.01 -0.75 -27.38
N LYS A 406 5.16 0.14 -27.89
CA LYS A 406 5.10 1.54 -27.47
C LYS A 406 4.92 1.62 -25.94
N PRO A 407 5.75 2.39 -25.19
CA PRO A 407 5.64 2.53 -23.73
C PRO A 407 4.38 3.32 -23.35
N THR A 408 3.27 2.60 -23.19
CA THR A 408 1.97 3.12 -22.76
C THR A 408 1.42 2.25 -21.61
N PHE A 409 0.43 2.76 -20.88
CA PHE A 409 -0.26 1.99 -19.84
C PHE A 409 -0.82 0.65 -20.37
N SER A 410 -1.30 0.60 -21.61
CA SER A 410 -1.84 -0.64 -22.17
C SER A 410 -0.75 -1.68 -22.43
N THR A 411 0.47 -1.26 -22.76
CA THR A 411 1.63 -2.16 -22.85
C THR A 411 2.05 -2.64 -21.47
N TRP A 412 2.24 -1.71 -20.53
CA TRP A 412 2.62 -2.00 -19.15
C TRP A 412 1.65 -2.96 -18.47
N SER A 413 0.35 -2.69 -18.52
CA SER A 413 -0.67 -3.52 -17.85
C SER A 413 -0.75 -4.94 -18.43
N GLN A 414 -0.70 -5.09 -19.75
CA GLN A 414 -0.76 -6.42 -20.39
C GLN A 414 0.52 -7.25 -20.17
N VAL A 415 1.71 -6.63 -20.20
CA VAL A 415 2.96 -7.32 -19.88
C VAL A 415 3.05 -7.63 -18.38
N THR A 416 2.59 -6.72 -17.51
CA THR A 416 2.53 -6.96 -16.05
C THR A 416 1.56 -8.11 -15.74
N MET A 417 0.37 -8.13 -16.33
CA MET A 417 -0.58 -9.24 -16.20
C MET A 417 -0.02 -10.58 -16.73
N LEU A 418 0.77 -10.57 -17.81
CA LEU A 418 1.45 -11.79 -18.29
C LEU A 418 2.39 -12.35 -17.21
N HIS A 419 3.16 -11.51 -16.53
CA HIS A 419 4.05 -11.95 -15.45
C HIS A 419 3.29 -12.34 -14.17
N MET A 420 2.22 -11.61 -13.82
CA MET A 420 1.30 -11.99 -12.75
C MET A 420 0.59 -13.32 -13.02
N TYR A 421 0.31 -13.66 -14.28
CA TYR A 421 -0.23 -14.96 -14.65
C TYR A 421 0.76 -16.10 -14.35
N LEU A 422 2.05 -15.91 -14.67
CA LEU A 422 3.09 -16.90 -14.37
C LEU A 422 3.18 -17.18 -12.85
N LEU A 423 3.14 -16.12 -12.03
CA LEU A 423 3.03 -16.24 -10.57
C LEU A 423 1.73 -16.92 -10.12
N SER A 424 0.58 -16.51 -10.67
CA SER A 424 -0.73 -17.05 -10.31
C SER A 424 -0.84 -18.54 -10.63
N ALA A 425 -0.26 -18.99 -11.75
CA ALA A 425 -0.15 -20.40 -12.10
C ALA A 425 0.66 -21.18 -11.04
N ARG A 426 1.80 -20.63 -10.56
CA ARG A 426 2.59 -21.27 -9.49
C ARG A 426 1.90 -21.21 -8.11
N PHE A 427 1.15 -20.16 -7.80
CA PHE A 427 0.36 -20.06 -6.55
C PHE A 427 -0.76 -21.10 -6.48
N ARG A 428 -1.34 -21.52 -7.62
CA ARG A 428 -2.34 -22.61 -7.67
C ARG A 428 -1.78 -23.99 -7.29
N CYS A 429 -0.46 -24.14 -7.20
CA CYS A 429 0.20 -25.35 -6.69
C CYS A 429 0.31 -25.37 -5.16
N PHE A 430 0.14 -24.23 -4.49
CA PHE A 430 0.13 -24.15 -3.02
C PHE A 430 -1.16 -24.73 -2.41
N PRO A 431 -1.19 -25.03 -1.09
CA PRO A 431 -2.43 -25.31 -0.37
C PRO A 431 -3.44 -24.16 -0.52
N LYS A 432 -4.74 -24.46 -0.59
CA LYS A 432 -5.80 -23.50 -0.99
C LYS A 432 -5.94 -22.30 -0.05
N GLU A 433 -5.67 -22.51 1.23
CA GLU A 433 -5.59 -21.50 2.28
C GLU A 433 -4.47 -20.48 2.03
N VAL A 434 -3.37 -20.92 1.42
CA VAL A 434 -2.23 -20.09 1.02
C VAL A 434 -2.52 -19.44 -0.34
N GLU A 435 -2.81 -20.25 -1.36
CA GLU A 435 -3.13 -19.87 -2.74
C GLU A 435 -4.00 -18.61 -2.79
N ARG A 436 -5.18 -18.68 -2.16
CA ARG A 436 -6.20 -17.63 -2.22
C ARG A 436 -5.68 -16.29 -1.69
N THR A 437 -4.86 -16.32 -0.65
CA THR A 437 -4.33 -15.11 -0.01
C THR A 437 -3.23 -14.49 -0.88
N TRP A 438 -2.34 -15.30 -1.44
CA TRP A 438 -1.28 -14.85 -2.33
C TRP A 438 -1.82 -14.31 -3.67
N GLN A 439 -2.81 -14.96 -4.29
CA GLN A 439 -3.48 -14.45 -5.49
C GLN A 439 -4.24 -13.14 -5.23
N GLN A 440 -4.91 -13.01 -4.07
CA GLN A 440 -5.61 -11.77 -3.71
C GLN A 440 -4.62 -10.62 -3.59
N HIS A 441 -3.54 -10.76 -2.80
CA HIS A 441 -2.57 -9.69 -2.62
C HIS A 441 -1.81 -9.32 -3.90
N LEU A 442 -1.39 -10.30 -4.72
CA LEU A 442 -0.80 -10.01 -6.03
C LEU A 442 -1.75 -9.19 -6.93
N THR A 443 -3.05 -9.51 -6.88
CA THR A 443 -4.09 -8.76 -7.60
C THR A 443 -4.25 -7.36 -7.01
N ASP A 444 -4.38 -7.23 -5.69
CA ASP A 444 -4.56 -5.95 -5.00
C ASP A 444 -3.43 -4.96 -5.32
N HIS A 445 -2.18 -5.40 -5.22
CA HIS A 445 -0.97 -4.61 -5.53
C HIS A 445 -1.01 -4.03 -6.95
N PHE A 446 -1.40 -4.83 -7.94
CA PHE A 446 -1.55 -4.36 -9.32
C PHE A 446 -2.66 -3.33 -9.48
N PHE A 447 -3.83 -3.53 -8.85
CA PHE A 447 -4.93 -2.56 -8.96
C PHE A 447 -4.64 -1.24 -8.21
N TYR A 448 -3.80 -1.26 -7.16
CA TYR A 448 -3.32 -0.04 -6.51
C TYR A 448 -2.35 0.75 -7.40
N ASP A 449 -1.31 0.12 -7.95
CA ASP A 449 -0.37 0.82 -8.84
C ASP A 449 -1.02 1.23 -10.17
N ALA A 450 -2.01 0.47 -10.65
CA ALA A 450 -2.82 0.88 -11.78
C ALA A 450 -3.65 2.13 -11.52
N GLU A 451 -4.30 2.28 -10.34
CA GLU A 451 -4.98 3.54 -10.01
C GLU A 451 -3.98 4.69 -9.86
N ASN A 452 -2.82 4.44 -9.25
CA ASN A 452 -1.73 5.39 -9.11
C ASN A 452 -1.22 5.90 -10.47
N LYS A 453 -0.81 5.02 -11.39
CA LYS A 453 -0.36 5.39 -12.73
C LYS A 453 -1.47 6.11 -13.52
N MET A 454 -2.74 5.70 -13.42
CA MET A 454 -3.85 6.46 -14.01
C MET A 454 -3.93 7.90 -13.46
N ALA A 455 -3.81 8.08 -12.15
CA ALA A 455 -3.91 9.39 -11.51
C ALA A 455 -2.71 10.29 -11.80
N VAL A 456 -1.48 9.75 -11.71
CA VAL A 456 -0.22 10.48 -11.85
C VAL A 456 0.21 10.57 -13.31
N ASN A 457 0.59 9.46 -13.95
CA ASN A 457 1.18 9.46 -15.29
C ASN A 457 0.19 9.90 -16.40
N HIS A 458 -1.12 9.76 -16.18
CA HIS A 458 -2.16 10.03 -17.18
C HIS A 458 -3.13 11.18 -16.81
N GLY A 459 -2.93 11.83 -15.66
CA GLY A 459 -3.77 12.94 -15.19
C GLY A 459 -5.26 12.59 -15.05
N MET A 460 -5.59 11.33 -14.73
CA MET A 460 -6.99 10.87 -14.62
C MET A 460 -7.58 11.20 -13.25
N HIS A 461 -7.60 12.49 -12.88
CA HIS A 461 -8.01 12.96 -11.56
C HIS A 461 -9.47 12.59 -11.22
N ALA A 462 -10.34 12.45 -12.23
CA ALA A 462 -11.72 12.01 -12.08
C ALA A 462 -11.84 10.55 -11.59
N ARG A 463 -12.04 10.37 -10.28
CA ARG A 463 -12.17 9.05 -9.63
C ARG A 463 -13.26 8.15 -10.24
N GLY A 464 -14.39 8.72 -10.66
CA GLY A 464 -15.45 7.97 -11.35
C GLY A 464 -14.97 7.33 -12.65
N THR A 465 -14.10 8.04 -13.39
CA THR A 465 -13.47 7.55 -14.62
C THR A 465 -12.44 6.45 -14.32
N ARG A 466 -11.54 6.64 -13.35
CA ARG A 466 -10.61 5.57 -12.93
C ARG A 466 -11.36 4.30 -12.51
N ASN A 467 -12.39 4.44 -11.68
CA ASN A 467 -13.26 3.33 -11.25
C ASN A 467 -13.96 2.58 -12.41
N LYS A 468 -14.13 3.20 -13.60
CA LYS A 468 -14.62 2.52 -14.80
C LYS A 468 -13.50 1.66 -15.40
N TYR A 469 -12.36 2.27 -15.74
CA TYR A 469 -11.21 1.57 -16.32
C TYR A 469 -10.67 0.44 -15.42
N LEU A 470 -10.64 0.60 -14.10
CA LEU A 470 -10.25 -0.47 -13.17
C LEU A 470 -11.22 -1.66 -13.22
N LYS A 471 -12.52 -1.45 -13.40
CA LYS A 471 -13.50 -2.54 -13.58
C LYS A 471 -13.31 -3.24 -14.93
N ASP A 472 -13.12 -2.47 -15.99
CA ASP A 472 -12.91 -3.01 -17.34
C ASP A 472 -11.60 -3.83 -17.38
N MET A 473 -10.54 -3.34 -16.73
CA MET A 473 -9.27 -4.05 -16.55
C MET A 473 -9.40 -5.30 -15.66
N PHE A 474 -10.30 -5.33 -14.68
CA PHE A 474 -10.64 -6.55 -13.91
C PHE A 474 -11.45 -7.58 -14.72
N ILE A 475 -12.14 -7.16 -15.78
CA ILE A 475 -12.71 -8.09 -16.77
C ILE A 475 -11.58 -8.63 -17.66
N GLN A 476 -10.67 -7.77 -18.13
CA GLN A 476 -9.51 -8.18 -18.93
C GLN A 476 -8.61 -9.18 -18.20
N TRP A 477 -8.28 -8.94 -16.92
CA TRP A 477 -7.50 -9.87 -16.08
C TRP A 477 -8.09 -11.28 -16.08
N ARG A 478 -9.40 -11.41 -15.83
CA ARG A 478 -10.08 -12.72 -15.80
C ARG A 478 -10.16 -13.38 -17.19
N GLY A 479 -10.28 -12.60 -18.26
CA GLY A 479 -10.19 -13.10 -19.63
C GLY A 479 -8.78 -13.59 -20.00
N LEU A 480 -7.76 -12.88 -19.55
CA LEU A 480 -6.35 -13.21 -19.74
C LEU A 480 -5.96 -14.50 -18.99
N LEU A 481 -6.38 -14.65 -17.72
CA LEU A 481 -6.23 -15.89 -16.95
C LEU A 481 -6.76 -17.09 -17.76
N ALA A 482 -8.03 -17.04 -18.18
CA ALA A 482 -8.67 -18.12 -18.91
C ALA A 482 -8.03 -18.41 -20.28
N ALA A 483 -7.60 -17.37 -21.02
CA ALA A 483 -6.98 -17.51 -22.33
C ALA A 483 -5.57 -18.13 -22.26
N TYR A 484 -4.77 -17.79 -21.24
CA TYR A 484 -3.47 -18.42 -21.02
C TYR A 484 -3.61 -19.83 -20.43
N ASP A 485 -4.58 -20.07 -19.55
CA ASP A 485 -4.90 -21.43 -19.06
C ASP A 485 -5.29 -22.38 -20.20
N GLU A 486 -6.13 -21.92 -21.14
CA GLU A 486 -6.44 -22.67 -22.36
C GLU A 486 -5.20 -22.88 -23.25
N GLY A 487 -4.35 -21.86 -23.39
CA GLY A 487 -3.10 -21.95 -24.16
C GLY A 487 -2.12 -22.98 -23.59
N LEU A 488 -1.90 -22.98 -22.27
CA LEU A 488 -1.05 -23.96 -21.60
C LEU A 488 -1.59 -25.38 -21.76
N ALA A 489 -2.89 -25.57 -21.55
CA ALA A 489 -3.55 -26.88 -21.54
C ALA A 489 -3.77 -27.49 -22.94
N ARG A 490 -3.75 -26.67 -24.01
CA ARG A 490 -3.87 -27.14 -25.40
C ARG A 490 -2.52 -27.29 -26.09
N ASN A 491 -1.96 -26.20 -26.61
CA ASN A 491 -0.71 -26.17 -27.37
C ASN A 491 -0.24 -24.72 -27.61
N ASP A 492 1.00 -24.60 -28.07
CA ASP A 492 1.69 -23.32 -28.23
C ASP A 492 1.09 -22.40 -29.29
N ALA A 493 0.35 -22.93 -30.27
CA ALA A 493 -0.36 -22.09 -31.24
C ALA A 493 -1.59 -21.38 -30.61
N VAL A 494 -2.28 -22.04 -29.67
CA VAL A 494 -3.36 -21.41 -28.89
C VAL A 494 -2.79 -20.40 -27.90
N LEU A 495 -1.66 -20.73 -27.24
CA LEU A 495 -0.97 -19.80 -26.35
C LEU A 495 -0.43 -18.57 -27.10
N ALA A 496 0.17 -18.76 -28.28
CA ALA A 496 0.55 -17.67 -29.18
C ALA A 496 -0.64 -16.80 -29.55
N GLY A 497 -1.79 -17.40 -29.90
CA GLY A 497 -3.02 -16.66 -30.18
C GLY A 497 -3.53 -15.85 -28.98
N ALA A 498 -3.34 -16.32 -27.75
CA ALA A 498 -3.67 -15.56 -26.54
C ALA A 498 -2.69 -14.41 -26.27
N VAL A 499 -1.38 -14.66 -26.39
CA VAL A 499 -0.33 -13.62 -26.24
C VAL A 499 -0.50 -12.53 -27.31
N TRP A 500 -0.80 -12.90 -28.55
CA TRP A 500 -1.07 -11.99 -29.66
C TRP A 500 -2.24 -11.04 -29.38
N ARG A 501 -3.37 -11.55 -28.87
CA ARG A 501 -4.54 -10.71 -28.53
C ARG A 501 -4.24 -9.75 -27.37
N ASN A 502 -3.56 -10.23 -26.33
CA ASN A 502 -3.33 -9.46 -25.10
C ASN A 502 -2.16 -8.48 -25.22
N VAL A 503 -0.96 -8.97 -25.56
CA VAL A 503 0.29 -8.18 -25.58
C VAL A 503 0.41 -7.36 -26.87
N PHE A 504 0.09 -7.95 -28.02
CA PHE A 504 0.20 -7.29 -29.33
C PHE A 504 -1.11 -6.62 -29.79
N LYS A 505 -2.13 -6.57 -28.92
CA LYS A 505 -3.47 -5.99 -29.18
C LYS A 505 -4.17 -6.56 -30.43
N GLY A 506 -3.76 -7.74 -30.92
CA GLY A 506 -4.24 -8.31 -32.18
C GLY A 506 -3.66 -7.68 -33.45
N ASN A 507 -2.50 -7.01 -33.40
CA ASN A 507 -1.84 -6.44 -34.57
C ASN A 507 -1.45 -7.52 -35.59
N GLU A 508 -1.88 -7.37 -36.85
CA GLU A 508 -1.64 -8.34 -37.93
C GLU A 508 -0.16 -8.37 -38.37
N GLU A 509 0.56 -7.26 -38.26
CA GLU A 509 1.99 -7.11 -38.62
C GLU A 509 2.96 -7.52 -37.48
N VAL A 510 2.63 -8.59 -36.75
CA VAL A 510 3.43 -9.09 -35.63
C VAL A 510 4.62 -9.94 -36.11
N ASP A 511 5.83 -9.70 -35.57
CA ASP A 511 6.95 -10.63 -35.75
C ASP A 511 6.65 -11.95 -35.02
N ILE A 512 6.28 -12.96 -35.81
CA ILE A 512 5.96 -14.32 -35.34
C ILE A 512 7.12 -14.97 -34.58
N LYS A 513 8.39 -14.61 -34.85
CA LYS A 513 9.53 -15.10 -34.06
C LYS A 513 9.52 -14.48 -32.67
N LYS A 514 9.32 -13.16 -32.56
CA LYS A 514 9.20 -12.47 -31.26
C LYS A 514 8.01 -12.97 -30.45
N LEU A 515 6.88 -13.25 -31.11
CA LEU A 515 5.72 -13.90 -30.49
C LEU A 515 6.06 -15.32 -29.98
N ALA A 516 6.75 -16.13 -30.78
CA ALA A 516 7.22 -17.46 -30.38
C ALA A 516 8.25 -17.41 -29.24
N GLN A 517 9.10 -16.38 -29.17
CA GLN A 517 9.99 -16.14 -28.03
C GLN A 517 9.18 -15.91 -26.74
N ILE A 518 8.12 -15.10 -26.76
CA ILE A 518 7.29 -14.90 -25.56
C ILE A 518 6.62 -16.21 -25.12
N VAL A 519 6.14 -17.02 -26.07
CA VAL A 519 5.53 -18.34 -25.78
C VAL A 519 6.54 -19.32 -25.18
N SER A 520 7.74 -19.42 -25.76
CA SER A 520 8.84 -20.25 -25.23
C SER A 520 9.29 -19.78 -23.85
N TYR A 521 9.38 -18.45 -23.65
CA TYR A 521 9.69 -17.83 -22.37
C TYR A 521 8.65 -18.14 -21.29
N MET A 522 7.35 -18.09 -21.61
CA MET A 522 6.29 -18.49 -20.67
C MET A 522 6.44 -19.97 -20.28
N ARG A 523 6.69 -20.86 -21.25
CA ARG A 523 6.94 -22.30 -21.00
C ARG A 523 8.17 -22.53 -20.13
N ARG A 524 9.32 -21.93 -20.44
CA ARG A 524 10.55 -22.02 -19.63
C ARG A 524 10.33 -21.47 -18.22
N THR A 525 9.68 -20.32 -18.10
CA THR A 525 9.50 -19.66 -16.80
C THR A 525 8.61 -20.50 -15.90
N LEU A 526 7.50 -21.05 -16.41
CA LEU A 526 6.65 -21.97 -15.64
C LEU A 526 7.39 -23.24 -15.23
N ALA A 527 8.12 -23.88 -16.13
CA ALA A 527 8.93 -25.06 -15.81
C ALA A 527 10.04 -24.75 -14.78
N GLY A 528 10.63 -23.55 -14.85
CA GLY A 528 11.56 -23.04 -13.86
C GLY A 528 10.90 -22.87 -12.49
N MET A 529 9.74 -22.21 -12.43
CA MET A 529 8.98 -22.01 -11.19
C MET A 529 8.50 -23.33 -10.56
N ASP A 530 8.09 -24.31 -11.37
CA ASP A 530 7.71 -25.66 -10.94
C ASP A 530 8.90 -26.42 -10.31
N SER A 531 10.12 -26.20 -10.82
CA SER A 531 11.36 -26.78 -10.27
C SER A 531 11.87 -26.14 -8.97
N VAL A 532 11.25 -25.04 -8.51
CA VAL A 532 11.63 -24.36 -7.26
C VAL A 532 10.70 -24.80 -6.13
N ASP A 533 11.29 -25.28 -5.02
CA ASP A 533 10.59 -25.62 -3.78
C ASP A 533 9.69 -24.47 -3.25
N ASP A 534 8.54 -24.81 -2.68
CA ASP A 534 7.56 -23.85 -2.16
C ASP A 534 8.17 -22.87 -1.15
N GLN A 535 8.95 -23.34 -0.17
CA GLN A 535 9.55 -22.48 0.85
C GLN A 535 10.59 -21.54 0.24
N LYS A 536 11.34 -22.00 -0.76
CA LYS A 536 12.26 -21.14 -1.51
C LYS A 536 11.52 -20.11 -2.37
N PHE A 537 10.43 -20.49 -3.03
CA PHE A 537 9.61 -19.57 -3.83
C PHE A 537 8.97 -18.48 -2.95
N MET A 538 8.51 -18.86 -1.76
CA MET A 538 7.93 -17.95 -0.76
C MET A 538 8.91 -16.92 -0.16
N THR A 539 10.18 -16.90 -0.57
CA THR A 539 11.16 -15.84 -0.21
C THR A 539 11.04 -14.56 -1.05
N GLY A 540 10.33 -14.59 -2.18
CA GLY A 540 10.23 -13.45 -3.08
C GLY A 540 11.47 -13.16 -3.94
N GLN A 541 12.55 -13.93 -3.78
CA GLN A 541 13.82 -13.73 -4.49
C GLN A 541 13.80 -14.20 -5.97
N MET A 542 12.63 -14.25 -6.58
CA MET A 542 12.44 -14.66 -7.98
C MET A 542 12.56 -13.44 -8.88
N ILE A 543 13.46 -13.48 -9.85
CA ILE A 543 13.70 -12.44 -10.86
C ILE A 543 13.41 -13.06 -12.23
N PHE A 544 12.68 -12.35 -13.10
CA PHE A 544 12.37 -12.84 -14.44
C PHE A 544 13.58 -12.75 -15.37
N GLY A 545 13.80 -13.80 -16.17
CA GLY A 545 14.70 -13.77 -17.32
C GLY A 545 14.11 -12.99 -18.50
N GLY A 546 14.86 -12.86 -19.59
CA GLY A 546 14.37 -12.16 -20.79
C GLY A 546 13.79 -13.13 -21.83
N PRO A 547 12.72 -12.76 -22.57
CA PRO A 547 12.33 -13.52 -23.75
C PRO A 547 13.40 -13.52 -24.85
N LYS A 548 14.36 -12.59 -24.81
CA LYS A 548 15.58 -12.59 -25.65
C LYS A 548 16.34 -13.91 -25.58
N ASP A 549 16.36 -14.57 -24.42
CA ASP A 549 17.15 -15.78 -24.18
C ASP A 549 16.61 -16.98 -25.00
N GLU A 550 15.36 -16.89 -25.47
CA GLU A 550 14.71 -17.88 -26.35
C GLU A 550 15.15 -17.79 -27.82
N ALA A 551 15.81 -16.71 -28.24
CA ALA A 551 16.14 -16.47 -29.65
C ALA A 551 16.89 -17.65 -30.32
N PRO A 552 17.87 -18.32 -29.68
CA PRO A 552 18.54 -19.48 -30.28
C PRO A 552 17.61 -20.67 -30.46
N LEU A 553 16.67 -20.91 -29.52
CA LEU A 553 15.72 -22.02 -29.56
C LEU A 553 14.65 -21.80 -30.64
N VAL A 554 14.10 -20.58 -30.73
CA VAL A 554 13.13 -20.18 -31.76
C VAL A 554 13.74 -20.15 -33.17
N ALA A 555 15.06 -19.97 -33.28
CA ALA A 555 15.78 -20.07 -34.55
C ALA A 555 16.02 -21.51 -35.04
N LEU A 556 15.82 -22.55 -34.20
CA LEU A 556 15.98 -23.94 -34.62
C LEU A 556 14.83 -24.38 -35.53
N LYS A 557 15.16 -25.00 -36.67
CA LYS A 557 14.16 -25.65 -37.52
C LYS A 557 13.51 -26.82 -36.76
N SER A 558 12.24 -26.67 -36.40
CA SER A 558 11.46 -27.75 -35.80
C SER A 558 11.37 -28.94 -36.76
N LYS A 559 11.60 -30.16 -36.26
CA LYS A 559 11.45 -31.42 -37.02
C LYS A 559 10.02 -31.62 -37.55
N MET A 560 9.02 -30.93 -36.99
CA MET A 560 7.65 -30.94 -37.49
C MET A 560 7.47 -30.15 -38.80
N MET A 561 8.40 -29.25 -39.14
CA MET A 561 8.43 -28.57 -40.45
C MET A 561 8.87 -29.50 -41.60
N ASP A 562 9.41 -30.67 -41.28
CA ASP A 562 9.75 -31.74 -42.22
C ASP A 562 8.65 -32.83 -42.31
N LEU A 563 7.56 -32.68 -41.54
CA LEU A 563 6.38 -33.53 -41.65
C LEU A 563 5.38 -32.93 -42.63
N PRO A 564 4.75 -33.74 -43.51
CA PRO A 564 3.58 -33.31 -44.27
C PRO A 564 2.47 -32.78 -43.35
N PHE A 565 1.80 -31.71 -43.77
CA PHE A 565 0.81 -30.98 -42.95
C PHE A 565 -0.39 -31.87 -42.54
N ASP A 566 -0.71 -32.88 -43.35
CA ASP A 566 -1.69 -33.95 -43.09
C ASP A 566 -1.30 -34.94 -41.99
N LYS A 567 -0.03 -34.92 -41.54
CA LYS A 567 0.52 -35.82 -40.50
C LYS A 567 0.92 -35.09 -39.23
N ALA A 568 0.76 -33.77 -39.17
CA ALA A 568 0.92 -33.00 -37.94
C ALA A 568 -0.28 -33.25 -36.99
N PRO A 569 -0.07 -33.40 -35.67
CA PRO A 569 -1.15 -33.69 -34.74
C PRO A 569 -2.06 -32.45 -34.50
N GLY A 570 -3.13 -32.37 -35.29
CA GLY A 570 -4.18 -31.37 -35.17
C GLY A 570 -5.48 -31.84 -35.82
N LYS A 571 -6.63 -31.23 -35.48
CA LYS A 571 -7.87 -31.47 -36.23
C LYS A 571 -7.73 -30.85 -37.64
N PRO A 572 -8.23 -31.52 -38.70
CA PRO A 572 -8.25 -30.92 -40.03
C PRO A 572 -9.07 -29.63 -40.00
N MET A 573 -8.62 -28.61 -40.74
CA MET A 573 -9.38 -27.36 -40.85
C MET A 573 -10.75 -27.63 -41.49
N PRO A 574 -11.82 -26.93 -41.05
CA PRO A 574 -13.10 -27.01 -41.74
C PRO A 574 -12.92 -26.55 -43.20
N PRO A 575 -13.61 -27.18 -44.17
CA PRO A 575 -13.51 -26.79 -45.57
C PRO A 575 -13.95 -25.33 -45.73
N LYS A 576 -13.24 -24.58 -46.58
CA LYS A 576 -13.66 -23.23 -46.98
C LYS A 576 -15.08 -23.30 -47.56
N LYS A 577 -15.96 -22.44 -47.07
CA LYS A 577 -17.22 -22.07 -47.73
C LYS A 577 -16.97 -20.89 -48.66
#